data_AF-A0A3D5E8W1-F1
#
_entry.id   AF-A0A3D5E8W1-F1
#
_cell.length_a   1.000
_cell.length_b   1.000
_cell.length_c   1.000
_cell.angle_alpha   90.00
_cell.angle_beta   90.00
_cell.angle_gamma   90.00
#
_symmetry.space_group_name_H-M   'P 1'
#
loop_
_entity.id
_entity.type
_entity.pdbx_description
1 polymer ?
#
loop_
_entity_poly.entity_id
_entity_poly.type
_entity_poly.pdbx_seq_one_letter_code
_entity_poly.pdbx_strand_id
1 'polypeptide(L)'
;MGSRAIWGGERLREAVLTRAESSAVGITSIGGLLEPLAPDEDEALHLKLGPGEGGVSVLAPIAPGLYEPIAVRSHQRIPLEKNVFLQGPGVLAFDGERERVLKPGQAATLQVARNGPWVVDVPATLKYAASSGLFQEALTPDSLSGKKKLQKDGE
;
A
#
# COMPACT_ATOMS: atom_id res chain seq x y z
N MET A 1 4.60 -9.34 -17.18
CA MET A 1 6.03 -9.02 -16.99
C MET A 1 6.19 -8.56 -15.55
N GLY A 2 6.39 -9.51 -14.64
CA GLY A 2 6.31 -9.27 -13.19
C GLY A 2 7.59 -8.62 -12.66
N SER A 3 7.42 -7.62 -11.79
CA SER A 3 8.51 -6.92 -11.10
C SER A 3 9.48 -7.93 -10.51
N ARG A 4 10.78 -7.76 -10.74
CA ARG A 4 11.83 -8.46 -10.00
C ARG A 4 11.84 -7.94 -8.57
N ALA A 5 10.88 -8.43 -7.80
CA ALA A 5 11.02 -8.79 -6.41
C ALA A 5 12.33 -8.34 -5.73
N ILE A 6 12.34 -7.13 -5.21
CA ILE A 6 13.32 -6.66 -4.22
C ILE A 6 13.03 -7.33 -2.84
N TRP A 7 12.54 -8.58 -2.84
CA TRP A 7 11.90 -9.26 -1.71
C TRP A 7 12.92 -10.06 -0.89
N GLY A 8 13.95 -9.38 -0.41
CA GLY A 8 14.74 -9.89 0.71
C GLY A 8 14.66 -8.85 1.80
N GLY A 9 14.03 -9.16 2.93
CA GLY A 9 13.91 -8.24 4.06
C GLY A 9 15.25 -7.62 4.46
N GLU A 10 16.35 -8.36 4.28
CA GLU A 10 17.70 -7.91 4.57
C GLU A 10 18.22 -6.76 3.67
N ARG A 11 17.62 -6.55 2.50
CA ARG A 11 18.04 -5.50 1.55
C ARG A 11 17.33 -4.18 1.76
N LEU A 12 16.24 -4.16 2.53
CA LEU A 12 15.49 -2.96 2.85
C LEU A 12 16.25 -2.16 3.91
N ARG A 13 16.49 -0.87 3.63
CA ARG A 13 17.19 0.05 4.56
C ARG A 13 16.25 1.06 5.19
N GLU A 14 15.33 1.61 4.40
CA GLU A 14 14.37 2.62 4.84
C GLU A 14 13.07 2.46 4.07
N ALA A 15 11.95 2.80 4.70
CA ALA A 15 10.64 2.88 4.07
C ALA A 15 9.88 4.11 4.57
N VAL A 16 9.20 4.81 3.67
CA VAL A 16 8.25 5.87 4.02
C VAL A 16 6.88 5.40 3.55
N LEU A 17 5.97 5.23 4.49
CA LEU A 17 4.67 4.62 4.27
C LEU A 17 3.58 5.67 4.41
N THR A 18 2.67 5.73 3.43
CA THR A 18 1.46 6.58 3.48
C THR A 18 0.30 5.88 4.20
N ARG A 19 0.44 4.58 4.47
CA ARG A 19 -0.44 3.74 5.27
C ARG A 19 0.36 2.56 5.80
N ALA A 20 -0.04 2.03 6.94
CA ALA A 20 0.62 0.90 7.57
C ALA A 20 -0.45 -0.05 8.13
N GLU A 21 -0.72 -1.12 7.39
CA GLU A 21 -1.81 -2.05 7.66
C GLU A 21 -1.28 -3.39 8.18
N SER A 22 -1.65 -3.79 9.40
CA SER A 22 -1.17 -5.03 10.03
C SER A 22 -1.66 -6.30 9.34
N SER A 23 -2.81 -6.24 8.66
CA SER A 23 -3.41 -7.35 7.90
C SER A 23 -2.89 -7.45 6.46
N ALA A 24 -2.08 -6.50 6.00
CA ALA A 24 -1.56 -6.48 4.64
C ALA A 24 -0.36 -7.43 4.48
N VAL A 25 0.07 -7.61 3.22
CA VAL A 25 1.27 -8.35 2.84
C VAL A 25 2.28 -7.36 2.23
N GLY A 26 3.57 -7.52 2.53
CA GLY A 26 4.66 -6.69 2.04
C GLY A 26 5.11 -5.61 3.03
N ILE A 27 5.76 -4.56 2.53
CA ILE A 27 6.45 -3.55 3.36
C ILE A 27 5.48 -2.81 4.31
N THR A 28 4.25 -2.55 3.87
CA THR A 28 3.20 -1.91 4.70
C THR A 28 2.90 -2.70 5.98
N SER A 29 3.01 -4.04 5.93
CA SER A 29 2.77 -4.89 7.09
C SER A 29 3.82 -4.72 8.18
N ILE A 30 5.08 -4.45 7.83
CA ILE A 30 6.16 -4.20 8.79
C ILE A 30 5.80 -2.98 9.65
N GLY A 31 5.38 -1.90 9.00
CA GLY A 31 4.91 -0.70 9.69
C GLY A 31 3.64 -0.97 10.49
N GLY A 32 2.66 -1.65 9.89
CA GLY A 32 1.36 -1.89 10.53
C GLY A 32 1.44 -2.78 11.76
N LEU A 33 2.40 -3.70 11.83
CA LEU A 33 2.67 -4.54 13.00
C LEU A 33 3.38 -3.79 14.13
N LEU A 34 3.99 -2.64 13.85
CA LEU A 34 4.68 -1.79 14.84
C LEU A 34 3.80 -0.63 15.30
N GLU A 35 3.27 0.11 14.34
CA GLU A 35 2.56 1.36 14.53
C GLU A 35 1.57 1.52 13.36
N PRO A 36 0.35 0.98 13.48
CA PRO A 36 -0.69 1.12 12.47
C PRO A 36 -0.90 2.58 12.06
N LEU A 37 -1.11 2.81 10.76
CA LEU A 37 -1.39 4.12 10.18
C LEU A 37 -2.49 3.97 9.13
N ALA A 38 -3.64 4.57 9.40
CA ALA A 38 -4.77 4.57 8.49
C ALA A 38 -4.55 5.57 7.34
N PRO A 39 -5.09 5.31 6.14
CA PRO A 39 -4.87 6.14 4.95
C PRO A 39 -5.51 7.52 5.01
N ASP A 40 -6.40 7.77 5.98
CA ASP A 40 -7.06 9.04 6.22
C ASP A 40 -6.33 9.93 7.22
N GLU A 41 -5.34 9.41 7.94
CA GLU A 41 -4.49 10.17 8.88
C GLU A 41 -3.51 11.10 8.13
N ASP A 42 -3.34 12.32 8.63
CA ASP A 42 -2.42 13.34 8.05
C ASP A 42 -0.98 13.16 8.54
N GLU A 43 -0.49 11.93 8.50
CA GLU A 43 0.87 11.55 8.87
C GLU A 43 1.41 10.50 7.90
N ALA A 44 2.72 10.31 7.91
CA ALA A 44 3.37 9.19 7.26
C ALA A 44 4.20 8.42 8.30
N LEU A 45 4.47 7.15 8.03
CA LEU A 45 5.33 6.33 8.89
C LEU A 45 6.70 6.17 8.25
N HIS A 46 7.75 6.64 8.92
CA HIS A 46 9.13 6.44 8.50
C HIS A 46 9.76 5.29 9.27
N LEU A 47 10.22 4.28 8.55
CA LEU A 47 10.92 3.12 9.09
C LEU A 47 12.40 3.18 8.70
N LYS A 48 13.27 2.88 9.66
CA LYS A 48 14.67 2.53 9.40
C LYS A 48 14.88 1.07 9.74
N LEU A 49 15.30 0.31 8.75
CA LEU A 49 15.38 -1.15 8.76
C LEU A 49 16.84 -1.61 8.86
N GLY A 50 17.01 -2.85 9.29
CA GLY A 50 18.30 -3.48 9.51
C GLY A 50 18.70 -3.54 11.00
N PRO A 51 19.77 -4.29 11.31
CA PRO A 51 20.21 -4.50 12.68
C PRO A 51 20.70 -3.20 13.33
N GLY A 52 20.57 -3.12 14.64
CA GLY A 52 21.06 -2.00 15.46
C GLY A 52 20.58 -2.12 16.90
N GLU A 53 21.34 -1.56 17.85
CA GLU A 53 20.94 -1.49 19.25
C GLU A 53 19.65 -0.70 19.43
N GLY A 54 18.80 -1.12 20.38
CA GLY A 54 17.52 -0.49 20.67
C GLY A 54 16.42 -0.72 19.63
N GLY A 55 16.71 -1.46 18.56
CA GLY A 55 15.72 -1.89 17.57
C GLY A 55 14.89 -3.08 18.03
N VAL A 56 13.88 -3.43 17.23
CA VAL A 56 12.99 -4.59 17.45
C VAL A 56 13.03 -5.51 16.22
N SER A 57 12.65 -6.77 16.42
CA SER A 57 12.45 -7.73 15.32
C SER A 57 10.96 -7.99 15.15
N VAL A 58 10.46 -7.84 13.93
CA VAL A 58 9.05 -8.02 13.58
C VAL A 58 8.91 -9.19 12.63
N LEU A 59 8.11 -10.19 12.98
CA LEU A 59 7.78 -11.27 12.06
C LEU A 59 6.71 -10.78 11.08
N ALA A 60 7.11 -10.40 9.87
CA ALA A 60 6.22 -9.75 8.91
C ALA A 60 5.95 -10.65 7.69
N PRO A 61 4.72 -10.65 7.14
CA PRO A 61 4.38 -11.33 5.90
C PRO A 61 4.94 -10.54 4.69
N ILE A 62 6.18 -10.78 4.30
CA ILE A 62 6.83 -10.03 3.20
C ILE A 62 6.25 -10.41 1.83
N ALA A 63 5.77 -11.65 1.68
CA ALA A 63 5.05 -12.12 0.50
C ALA A 63 4.00 -13.17 0.90
N PRO A 64 3.05 -13.52 0.02
CA PRO A 64 2.07 -14.58 0.31
C PRO A 64 2.76 -15.90 0.65
N GLY A 65 2.51 -16.41 1.87
CA GLY A 65 3.14 -17.64 2.37
C GLY A 65 4.57 -17.49 2.89
N LEU A 66 5.14 -16.27 2.92
CA LEU A 66 6.50 -16.00 3.39
C LEU A 66 6.47 -15.00 4.55
N TYR A 67 6.83 -15.49 5.73
CA TYR A 67 7.04 -14.68 6.93
C TYR A 67 8.51 -14.63 7.27
N GLU A 68 9.05 -13.43 7.43
CA GLU A 68 10.46 -13.23 7.75
C GLU A 68 10.60 -12.32 8.97
N PRO A 69 11.55 -12.60 9.88
CA PRO A 69 11.91 -11.66 10.94
C PRO A 69 12.67 -10.47 10.33
N ILE A 70 12.09 -9.27 10.48
CA ILE A 70 12.67 -8.02 9.99
C ILE A 70 13.17 -7.21 11.18
N ALA A 71 14.48 -6.92 11.17
CA ALA A 71 15.05 -5.97 12.12
C ALA A 71 14.63 -4.53 11.76
N VAL A 72 14.04 -3.84 12.72
CA VAL A 72 13.63 -2.44 12.62
C VAL A 72 14.37 -1.64 13.67
N ARG A 73 15.26 -0.75 13.22
CA ARG A 73 16.06 0.10 14.10
C ARG A 73 15.23 1.21 14.73
N SER A 74 14.31 1.79 13.95
CA SER A 74 13.39 2.82 14.44
C SER A 74 12.16 2.91 13.56
N HIS A 75 11.03 3.25 14.17
CA HIS A 75 9.82 3.68 13.48
C HIS A 75 9.36 5.01 14.08
N GLN A 76 8.85 5.91 13.25
CA GLN A 76 8.35 7.21 13.70
C GLN A 76 7.26 7.73 12.76
N ARG A 77 6.12 8.14 13.32
CA ARG A 77 5.15 9.00 12.63
C ARG A 77 5.74 10.38 12.37
N ILE A 78 5.64 10.82 11.12
CA ILE A 78 6.10 12.12 10.66
C ILE A 78 4.95 12.90 10.05
N PRO A 79 4.88 14.23 10.24
CA PRO A 79 3.88 15.05 9.58
C PRO A 79 4.05 14.98 8.06
N LEU A 80 2.96 15.19 7.34
CA LEU A 80 3.01 15.45 5.90
C LEU A 80 3.97 16.60 5.61
N GLU A 81 4.45 16.64 4.37
CA GLU A 81 5.41 17.63 3.90
C GLU A 81 6.80 17.58 4.58
N LYS A 82 7.05 16.67 5.54
CA LYS A 82 8.39 16.48 6.11
C LYS A 82 9.32 15.82 5.10
N ASN A 83 10.49 16.43 4.91
CA ASN A 83 11.55 15.87 4.07
C ASN A 83 12.26 14.70 4.75
N VAL A 84 12.37 13.58 4.03
CA VAL A 84 13.22 12.43 4.35
C VAL A 84 14.35 12.37 3.34
N PHE A 85 15.59 12.48 3.80
CA PHE A 85 16.78 12.50 2.94
C PHE A 85 17.38 11.10 2.83
N LEU A 86 17.59 10.64 1.60
CA LEU A 86 18.25 9.37 1.31
C LEU A 86 19.53 9.59 0.50
N GLN A 87 20.55 8.78 0.77
CA GLN A 87 21.83 8.83 0.05
C GLN A 87 22.09 7.50 -0.67
N GLY A 88 22.66 7.59 -1.86
CA GLY A 88 23.11 6.45 -2.63
C GLY A 88 24.42 5.85 -2.08
N PRO A 89 24.78 4.62 -2.49
CA PRO A 89 24.10 3.84 -3.52
C PRO A 89 22.86 3.08 -3.01
N GLY A 90 21.84 2.98 -3.86
CA GLY A 90 20.62 2.21 -3.59
C GLY A 90 19.61 2.24 -4.74
N VAL A 91 18.48 1.54 -4.54
CA VAL A 91 17.32 1.58 -5.43
C VAL A 91 16.14 2.14 -4.64
N LEU A 92 15.51 3.18 -5.18
CA LEU A 92 14.25 3.72 -4.69
C LEU A 92 13.11 2.96 -5.39
N ALA A 93 12.26 2.30 -4.63
CA ALA A 93 11.08 1.60 -5.14
C ALA A 93 9.81 2.33 -4.69
N PHE A 94 8.88 2.53 -5.63
CA PHE A 94 7.61 3.19 -5.42
C PHE A 94 6.48 2.21 -5.76
N ASP A 95 5.76 1.77 -4.73
CA ASP A 95 4.57 0.91 -4.82
C ASP A 95 4.75 -0.37 -5.66
N GLY A 96 5.99 -0.87 -5.78
CA GLY A 96 6.33 -2.04 -6.59
C GLY A 96 6.21 -1.85 -8.12
N GLU A 97 5.71 -0.70 -8.58
CA GLU A 97 5.52 -0.42 -10.01
C GLU A 97 6.73 0.28 -10.63
N ARG A 98 7.41 1.14 -9.86
CA ARG A 98 8.47 2.02 -10.37
C ARG A 98 9.72 1.92 -9.52
N GLU A 99 10.86 1.90 -10.20
CA GLU A 99 12.17 1.87 -9.56
C GLU A 99 13.07 2.98 -10.11
N ARG A 100 13.93 3.54 -9.25
CA ARG A 100 14.99 4.50 -9.63
C ARG A 100 16.28 4.16 -8.93
N VAL A 101 17.37 4.03 -9.70
CA VAL A 101 18.70 3.80 -9.15
C VAL A 101 19.28 5.13 -8.65
N LEU A 102 19.70 5.15 -7.39
CA LEU A 102 20.46 6.23 -6.79
C LEU A 102 21.95 5.82 -6.77
N LYS A 103 22.77 6.47 -7.60
CA LYS A 103 24.20 6.17 -7.73
C LYS A 103 25.00 6.67 -6.52
N PRO A 104 26.24 6.20 -6.29
CA PRO A 104 27.12 6.77 -5.28
C PRO A 104 27.24 8.29 -5.43
N GLY A 105 27.16 9.01 -4.30
CA GLY A 105 27.20 10.48 -4.27
C GLY A 105 25.91 11.19 -4.67
N GLN A 106 24.88 10.47 -5.13
CA GLN A 106 23.55 11.05 -5.37
C GLN A 106 22.70 11.01 -4.09
N ALA A 107 21.79 11.97 -3.98
CA ALA A 107 20.81 12.05 -2.91
C ALA A 107 19.40 12.15 -3.47
N ALA A 108 18.42 11.75 -2.66
CA ALA A 108 17.01 11.92 -2.93
C ALA A 108 16.32 12.53 -1.71
N THR A 109 15.25 13.29 -1.94
CA THR A 109 14.36 13.79 -0.89
C THR A 109 12.98 13.20 -1.13
N LEU A 110 12.41 12.60 -0.10
CA LEU A 110 11.08 12.03 -0.12
C LEU A 110 10.18 12.88 0.77
N GLN A 111 8.93 13.00 0.36
CA GLN A 111 7.91 13.78 1.04
C GLN A 111 6.55 13.13 0.77
N VAL A 112 5.69 13.07 1.78
CA VAL A 112 4.30 12.63 1.62
C VAL A 112 3.40 13.85 1.65
N ALA A 113 2.50 13.93 0.68
CA ALA A 113 1.61 15.07 0.46
C ALA A 113 0.16 14.62 0.24
N ARG A 114 -0.80 15.47 0.63
CA ARG A 114 -2.24 15.23 0.44
C ARG A 114 -2.78 15.77 -0.90
N ASN A 115 -1.95 15.78 -1.93
CA ASN A 115 -2.29 16.24 -3.29
C ASN A 115 -2.38 15.08 -4.30
N GLY A 116 -2.55 13.85 -3.79
CA GLY A 116 -2.77 12.67 -4.60
C GLY A 116 -4.12 12.69 -5.33
N PRO A 117 -4.35 11.72 -6.23
CA PRO A 117 -5.62 11.60 -6.93
C PRO A 117 -6.77 11.30 -5.94
N TRP A 118 -7.98 11.71 -6.31
CA TRP A 118 -9.19 11.31 -5.59
C TRP A 118 -9.38 9.79 -5.70
N VAL A 119 -9.56 9.14 -4.55
CA VAL A 119 -9.83 7.69 -4.47
C VAL A 119 -11.27 7.49 -4.03
N VAL A 120 -11.97 6.56 -4.69
CA VAL A 120 -13.35 6.21 -4.33
C VAL A 120 -13.36 5.42 -3.03
N ASP A 121 -14.19 5.83 -2.06
CA ASP A 121 -14.53 5.01 -0.90
C ASP A 121 -15.48 3.88 -1.36
N VAL A 122 -14.90 2.73 -1.69
CA VAL A 122 -15.63 1.57 -2.20
C VAL A 122 -16.66 1.07 -1.17
N PRO A 123 -16.31 0.84 0.11
CA PRO A 123 -17.30 0.44 1.12
C PRO A 123 -18.50 1.40 1.22
N ALA A 124 -18.26 2.71 1.30
CA ALA A 124 -19.34 3.69 1.39
C ALA A 124 -20.18 3.72 0.11
N THR A 125 -19.53 3.65 -1.06
CA THR A 125 -20.20 3.63 -2.37
C THR A 125 -21.11 2.42 -2.52
N LEU A 126 -20.61 1.22 -2.17
CA LEU A 126 -21.39 -0.02 -2.25
C LEU A 126 -22.53 -0.03 -1.25
N LYS A 127 -22.31 0.45 -0.02
CA LYS A 127 -23.36 0.60 1.00
C LYS A 127 -24.47 1.53 0.51
N TYR A 128 -24.10 2.67 -0.06
CA TYR A 128 -25.06 3.62 -0.64
C TYR A 128 -25.88 2.97 -1.76
N ALA A 129 -25.21 2.34 -2.73
CA ALA A 129 -25.86 1.69 -3.86
C ALA A 129 -26.84 0.58 -3.43
N ALA A 130 -26.45 -0.23 -2.43
CA ALA A 130 -27.31 -1.27 -1.87
C ALA A 130 -28.55 -0.69 -1.18
N SER A 131 -28.36 0.32 -0.31
CA SER A 131 -29.48 0.97 0.38
C SER A 131 -30.42 1.75 -0.54
N SER A 132 -29.91 2.18 -1.70
CA SER A 132 -30.68 2.90 -2.73
C SER A 132 -31.35 1.97 -3.75
N GLY A 133 -31.23 0.64 -3.58
CA GLY A 133 -31.83 -0.34 -4.49
C GLY A 133 -31.17 -0.43 -5.86
N LEU A 134 -29.97 0.16 -6.06
CA LEU A 134 -29.30 0.20 -7.37
C LEU A 134 -28.80 -1.18 -7.85
N PHE A 135 -28.77 -2.17 -6.94
CA PHE A 135 -28.44 -3.57 -7.28
C PHE A 135 -29.68 -4.46 -7.44
N GLN A 136 -30.88 -3.88 -7.41
CA GLN A 136 -32.14 -4.61 -7.49
C GLN A 136 -32.80 -4.35 -8.85
N GLU A 137 -33.24 -5.42 -9.51
CA GLU A 137 -34.18 -5.35 -10.62
C GLU A 137 -35.47 -6.03 -10.17
N ALA A 138 -36.62 -5.53 -10.63
CA ALA A 138 -37.89 -6.20 -10.39
C ALA A 138 -37.87 -7.58 -11.05
N LEU A 139 -38.15 -8.62 -10.28
CA LEU A 139 -38.30 -9.97 -10.84
C LEU A 139 -39.50 -9.99 -11.78
N THR A 140 -39.24 -10.19 -13.06
CA THR A 140 -40.27 -10.47 -14.07
C THR A 140 -40.34 -11.99 -14.33
N PRO A 141 -41.49 -12.53 -14.77
CA PRO A 141 -41.59 -13.94 -15.15
C PRO A 141 -40.51 -14.39 -16.15
N ASP A 142 -40.10 -13.50 -17.07
CA ASP A 142 -39.03 -13.74 -18.04
C ASP A 142 -37.64 -13.84 -17.39
N SER A 143 -37.36 -13.05 -16.34
CA SER A 143 -36.09 -13.07 -15.61
C SER A 143 -35.85 -14.39 -14.86
N LEU A 144 -36.92 -15.03 -14.40
CA LEU A 144 -36.89 -16.33 -13.72
C LEU A 144 -36.71 -17.51 -14.68
N SER A 145 -36.97 -17.31 -15.97
CA SER A 145 -36.86 -18.34 -17.02
C SER A 145 -35.45 -18.41 -17.65
N GLY A 146 -34.49 -17.56 -17.25
CA GLY A 146 -33.12 -17.55 -17.77
C GLY A 146 -32.98 -17.05 -19.22
N LYS A 147 -34.04 -16.52 -19.83
CA LYS A 147 -34.01 -16.00 -21.22
C LYS A 147 -33.71 -14.50 -21.22
N LYS A 148 -32.47 -14.09 -20.99
CA LYS A 148 -32.05 -12.71 -21.33
C LYS A 148 -32.03 -12.59 -22.87
N LYS A 149 -33.00 -11.88 -23.46
CA LYS A 149 -32.91 -11.40 -24.84
C LYS A 149 -31.73 -10.41 -24.89
N LEU A 150 -30.65 -10.81 -25.55
CA LEU A 150 -29.63 -9.87 -26.00
C LEU A 150 -30.29 -8.91 -27.00
N GLN A 151 -30.70 -7.74 -26.55
CA GLN A 151 -30.94 -6.61 -27.45
C GLN A 151 -29.56 -6.13 -27.91
N LYS A 152 -29.24 -6.47 -29.16
CA LYS A 152 -28.22 -5.76 -29.93
C LYS A 152 -28.87 -4.46 -30.39
N ASP A 153 -28.52 -3.36 -29.74
CA ASP A 153 -28.77 -2.05 -30.32
C ASP A 153 -27.65 -1.78 -31.33
N GLY A 154 -27.99 -1.99 -32.60
CA GLY A 154 -27.24 -1.47 -33.73
C GLY A 154 -28.18 -0.55 -34.51
N GLU A 155 -27.98 0.75 -34.38
CA GLU A 155 -27.77 1.74 -35.46
C GLU A 155 -27.47 3.11 -34.84
#